data_AF-A0A970EI35-F1
#
_entry.id   AF-A0A970EI35-F1
#
_cell.length_a   1.000
_cell.length_b   1.000
_cell.length_c   1.000
_cell.angle_alpha   90.00
_cell.angle_beta   90.00
_cell.angle_gamma   90.00
#
_symmetry.space_group_name_H-M   'P 1'
#
loop_
_entity.id
_entity.type
_entity.pdbx_description
1 polymer ?
#
loop_
_entity_poly.entity_id
_entity_poly.type
_entity_poly.pdbx_seq_one_letter_code
_entity_poly.pdbx_strand_id
1 'polypeptide(L)' 'MLWTIMPLALVMEGSETFKPQYREIRRNNAIIIVEESDPVTAKIVRVISTNPSDYLNPALQPGNIIKLEAIDYQ' A
#
# COMPACT_ATOMS: atom_id res chain seq x y z
N MET A 1 -1.17 18.30 4.58
CA MET A 1 -0.35 19.08 5.54
C MET A 1 0.01 18.16 6.69
N LEU A 2 1.28 18.12 7.10
CA LEU A 2 1.74 17.35 8.26
C LEU A 2 1.55 18.20 9.51
N TRP A 3 0.74 17.73 10.47
CA TRP A 3 0.46 18.44 11.72
C TRP A 3 1.32 17.85 12.83
N THR A 4 2.48 18.46 13.06
CA THR A 4 3.44 18.04 14.08
C THR A 4 4.08 19.26 14.75
N ILE A 5 4.38 19.14 16.04
CA ILE A 5 5.14 20.13 16.80
C ILE A 5 6.65 20.04 16.55
N MET A 6 7.10 18.98 15.85
CA MET A 6 8.51 18.71 15.59
C MET A 6 9.01 19.43 14.33
N PRO A 7 10.29 19.85 14.29
CA PRO A 7 10.88 20.37 13.07
C PRO A 7 10.78 19.37 11.92
N LEU A 8 10.40 19.83 10.72
CA LEU A 8 10.26 18.96 9.54
C LEU A 8 11.55 18.18 9.24
N ALA A 9 12.71 18.82 9.36
CA ALA A 9 14.01 18.18 9.14
C ALA A 9 14.22 16.94 10.03
N LEU A 10 13.75 16.99 11.28
CA LEU A 10 13.84 15.87 12.22
C LEU A 10 12.83 14.75 11.89
N VAL A 11 11.64 15.10 11.37
CA VAL A 11 10.66 14.08 10.94
C VAL A 11 11.10 13.36 9.66
N MET A 12 11.84 14.07 8.79
CA MET A 12 12.34 13.54 7.52
C MET A 12 13.72 12.88 7.66
N GLU A 13 14.30 12.85 8.85
CA GLU A 13 15.58 12.17 9.08
C GLU A 13 15.48 10.68 8.69
N GLY A 14 16.38 10.22 7.83
CA GLY A 14 16.38 8.84 7.31
C GLY A 14 15.42 8.57 6.15
N SER A 15 14.63 9.55 5.68
CA SER A 15 13.74 9.35 4.53
C SER A 15 14.48 9.31 3.19
N GLU A 16 15.72 9.82 3.13
CA GLU A 16 16.49 9.92 1.88
C GLU A 16 16.77 8.57 1.21
N THR A 17 16.91 7.52 2.01
CA THR A 17 17.14 6.15 1.55
C THR A 17 15.84 5.37 1.34
N PHE A 18 14.70 5.88 1.81
CA PHE A 18 13.41 5.23 1.73
C PHE A 18 12.77 5.46 0.35
N LYS A 19 12.83 4.44 -0.51
CA LYS A 19 12.25 4.45 -1.87
C LYS A 19 11.26 3.29 -2.04
N PRO A 20 10.06 3.39 -1.44
CA PRO A 20 9.05 2.35 -1.56
C PRO A 20 8.64 2.18 -3.03
N GLN A 21 8.50 0.92 -3.47
CA GLN A 21 8.02 0.59 -4.79
C GLN A 21 6.52 0.32 -4.73
N TYR A 22 5.74 1.33 -5.11
CA TYR A 22 4.30 1.20 -5.17
C TYR A 22 3.86 0.65 -6.52
N ARG A 23 2.91 -0.29 -6.50
CA ARG A 23 2.26 -0.80 -7.69
C ARG A 23 0.75 -0.86 -7.50
N GLU A 24 0.03 -0.57 -8.57
CA GLU A 24 -1.39 -0.85 -8.67
C GLU A 24 -1.60 -2.29 -9.18
N ILE A 25 -2.41 -3.06 -8.46
CA ILE A 25 -2.76 -4.42 -8.86
C ILE A 25 -4.28 -4.62 -8.78
N ARG A 26 -4.78 -5.54 -9.59
CA ARG A 26 -6.19 -5.93 -9.56
C ARG A 26 -6.33 -7.23 -8.77
N ARG A 27 -7.11 -7.17 -7.69
CA ARG A 27 -7.38 -8.35 -6.87
C ARG A 27 -8.87 -8.46 -6.55
N ASN A 28 -9.45 -9.60 -6.89
CA ASN A 28 -10.90 -9.79 -6.92
C ASN A 28 -11.57 -8.72 -7.81
N ASN A 29 -12.51 -7.97 -7.23
CA ASN A 29 -13.26 -6.92 -7.92
C ASN A 29 -12.77 -5.50 -7.56
N ALA A 30 -11.64 -5.39 -6.87
CA ALA A 30 -11.09 -4.13 -6.40
C ALA A 30 -9.69 -3.89 -6.97
N ILE A 31 -9.37 -2.61 -7.19
CA ILE A 31 -8.01 -2.16 -7.47
C ILE A 31 -7.38 -1.83 -6.12
N ILE A 32 -6.16 -2.28 -5.88
CA ILE A 32 -5.41 -1.97 -4.66
C ILE A 32 -4.02 -1.45 -5.01
N ILE A 33 -3.51 -0.53 -4.20
CA ILE A 33 -2.12 -0.11 -4.25
C ILE A 33 -1.34 -0.90 -3.21
N VAL A 34 -0.22 -1.48 -3.64
CA VAL A 34 0.66 -2.28 -2.80
C VAL A 34 2.07 -1.71 -2.81
N GLU A 35 2.79 -1.88 -1.71
CA GLU A 35 4.22 -1.64 -1.58
C GLU A 35 4.95 -2.98 -1.65
N GLU A 36 5.75 -3.19 -2.69
CA GLU A 36 6.54 -4.41 -2.86
C GLU A 36 7.57 -4.53 -1.72
N SER A 37 7.45 -5.59 -0.93
CA SER A 37 8.35 -5.86 0.20
C SER A 37 9.46 -6.84 -0.21
N ASP A 38 9.13 -7.82 -1.05
CA ASP A 38 10.05 -8.77 -1.66
C ASP A 38 9.45 -9.28 -3.01
N PRO A 39 10.18 -10.09 -3.80
CA PRO A 39 9.71 -10.50 -5.13
C PRO A 39 8.38 -11.27 -5.16
N VAL A 40 7.93 -11.81 -4.03
CA VAL A 40 6.71 -12.62 -3.95
C VAL A 40 5.70 -12.10 -2.94
N THR A 41 6.03 -11.04 -2.17
CA THR A 41 5.10 -10.42 -1.23
C THR A 41 5.05 -8.91 -1.34
N ALA A 42 3.87 -8.36 -1.04
CA ALA A 42 3.66 -6.93 -0.94
C ALA A 42 2.73 -6.60 0.21
N LYS A 43 2.84 -5.37 0.70
CA LYS A 43 1.97 -4.82 1.72
C LYS A 43 0.89 -3.95 1.07
N ILE A 44 -0.37 -4.15 1.44
CA ILE A 44 -1.47 -3.30 0.96
C ILE A 44 -1.32 -1.91 1.57
N VAL A 45 -1.28 -0.88 0.73
CA VAL A 45 -1.18 0.53 1.12
C VAL A 45 -2.57 1.16 1.16
N ARG A 46 -3.40 0.90 0.14
CA ARG A 46 -4.79 1.38 0.08
C ARG A 46 -5.63 0.62 -0.93
N VAL A 47 -6.94 0.66 -0.72
CA VAL A 47 -7.95 0.22 -1.69
C VAL A 47 -8.37 1.38 -2.57
N ILE A 48 -8.54 1.14 -3.87
CA ILE A 48 -9.10 2.07 -4.86
C ILE A 48 -10.39 1.44 -5.37
N SER A 49 -11.48 1.72 -4.67
CA SER A 49 -12.81 1.25 -5.04
C SER A 49 -13.87 2.32 -4.76
N THR A 50 -14.93 2.30 -5.56
CA THR A 50 -16.17 3.05 -5.33
C THR A 50 -17.20 2.25 -4.54
N ASN A 51 -16.96 0.95 -4.34
CA ASN A 51 -17.82 0.06 -3.56
C ASN A 51 -17.37 0.05 -2.08
N PRO A 52 -18.20 0.51 -1.13
CA PRO A 52 -17.85 0.52 0.30
C PRO A 52 -17.52 -0.86 0.86
N SER A 53 -18.13 -1.93 0.33
CA SER A 53 -17.89 -3.30 0.80
C SER A 53 -16.43 -3.75 0.62
N ASP A 54 -15.70 -3.17 -0.34
CA ASP A 54 -14.29 -3.51 -0.54
C ASP A 54 -13.41 -2.97 0.59
N TYR A 55 -13.76 -1.81 1.16
CA TYR A 55 -13.10 -1.26 2.36
C TYR A 55 -13.47 -2.00 3.63
N LEU A 56 -14.58 -2.75 3.63
CA LEU A 56 -14.99 -3.58 4.77
C LEU A 56 -14.37 -4.98 4.72
N ASN A 57 -13.84 -5.40 3.57
CA ASN A 57 -13.23 -6.70 3.41
C ASN A 57 -11.90 -6.78 4.18
N PRO A 58 -11.78 -7.63 5.22
CA PRO A 58 -10.56 -7.77 6.01
C PRO A 58 -9.32 -8.15 5.18
N ALA A 59 -9.51 -8.87 4.07
CA ALA A 59 -8.41 -9.29 3.20
C ALA A 59 -7.78 -8.13 2.41
N LEU A 60 -8.51 -7.03 2.21
CA LEU A 60 -8.07 -5.86 1.43
C LEU A 60 -7.60 -4.70 2.32
N GLN A 61 -7.53 -4.90 3.65
CA GLN A 61 -7.21 -3.82 4.57
C GLN A 61 -5.76 -3.33 4.39
N PRO A 62 -5.53 -2.00 4.46
CA PRO A 62 -4.19 -1.44 4.53
C PRO A 62 -3.39 -2.07 5.66
N GLY A 63 -2.13 -2.40 5.39
CA GLY A 63 -1.23 -3.06 6.34
C GLY A 63 -1.12 -4.57 6.15
N ASN A 64 -2.07 -5.22 5.48
CA ASN A 64 -1.99 -6.65 5.20
C ASN A 64 -0.80 -6.98 4.28
N ILE A 65 -0.11 -8.07 4.60
CA ILE A 65 0.92 -8.65 3.73
C ILE A 65 0.26 -9.75 2.90
N ILE A 66 0.47 -9.68 1.60
CA ILE A 66 -0.10 -10.60 0.62
C ILE A 66 1.00 -11.20 -0.25
N LYS A 67 0.77 -12.42 -0.74
CA LYS A 67 1.58 -12.99 -1.81
C LYS A 67 1.15 -12.40 -3.15
N LEU A 68 2.11 -12.08 -4.01
CA LEU A 68 1.88 -11.61 -5.38
C LEU A 68 1.77 -12.81 -6.33
N GLU A 69 0.75 -12.81 -7.17
CA GLU A 69 0.53 -13.80 -8.21
C GLU A 69 0.60 -13.12 -9.59
N ALA A 70 0.93 -13.88 -10.63
CA ALA A 70 1.05 -13.33 -11.99
C ALA A 70 -0.26 -12.70 -12.49
N ILE A 71 -1.42 -13.17 -11.98
CA ILE A 71 -2.75 -12.66 -12.32
C ILE A 71 -3.03 -11.27 -11.73
N ASP A 72 -2.33 -10.87 -10.67
CA ASP A 72 -2.54 -9.56 -10.03
C ASP A 72 -2.08 -8.40 -10.93
N TYR A 73 -1.25 -8.67 -11.93
CA TYR A 73 -0.69 -7.69 -12.86
C TYR A 73 -1.49 -7.51 -14.17
N GLN A 74 -2.67 -8.12 -14.28
CA GLN A 74 -3.59 -7.98 -15.42
C GLN A 74 -4.62 -6.86 -15.20
#